data_AF-A0A0A1YEU2-F1
#
_entry.id   AF-A0A0A1YEU2-F1
#
_cell.length_a   1.000
_cell.length_b   1.000
_cell.length_c   1.000
_cell.angle_alpha   90.00
_cell.angle_beta   90.00
_cell.angle_gamma   90.00
#
_symmetry.space_group_name_H-M   'P 1'
#
loop_
_entity.id
_entity.type
_entity.pdbx_description
1 polymer ?
#
loop_
_entity_poly.entity_id
_entity_poly.type
_entity_poly.pdbx_seq_one_letter_code
_entity_poly.pdbx_strand_id
1 'polypeptide(L)'
;MSQWLDSLTTWLSSNPQWLGFAVFLIACTECLAIVGIIIPGTFLLFAVAVLAGNGALSLGETLALAYCGGLLGDALSYATGRYFHQDIRRLPGLRHHPQWLAGAEIYFQRYGVASLLVGRFIGPLRPMLPMVAGMLNMPVGRFIAVSLLAAAGWVIAYLLPGWATGAALRLPLPEGFWQQAALLAGGLALVLFFSVHSSLREQRHASLLAAGLSLLLLFGLFIGWPRLTPLDQGLLALLQEQRSASLDQLMVLITRLGDLNNQLAAGILLCLLLALARQWRATLFAGGTLLGTAVANGALKAWFARSRPEVLLEPLGSFSFPSGHSSAAVAFFLVLGVLAGRGQPARLRLAWLLLACLPALSIAVSRVYLGVHWPSDIVAGALLAGSLCALSLSLTQRRTPLVALSAKVWWLVLPACLALLGVIATWHLSAGQLLYRY
;
A
#
# COMPACT_ATOMS: atom_id res chain seq x y z
N MET A 1 25.10 -13.79 -22.77
CA MET A 1 24.42 -12.74 -21.97
C MET A 1 24.80 -12.77 -20.49
N SER A 2 25.21 -13.90 -19.91
CA SER A 2 25.66 -13.99 -18.50
C SER A 2 26.95 -13.21 -18.22
N GLN A 3 28.04 -13.45 -18.96
CA GLN A 3 29.35 -12.83 -18.66
C GLN A 3 29.37 -11.30 -18.66
N TRP A 4 28.60 -10.64 -19.54
CA TRP A 4 28.51 -9.18 -19.56
C TRP A 4 27.73 -8.65 -18.35
N LEU A 5 26.62 -9.30 -17.99
CA LEU A 5 25.87 -8.96 -16.78
C LEU A 5 26.72 -9.21 -15.53
N ASP A 6 27.46 -10.31 -15.48
CA ASP A 6 28.35 -10.66 -14.36
C ASP A 6 29.50 -9.66 -14.22
N SER A 7 30.06 -9.20 -15.33
CA SER A 7 31.11 -8.17 -15.32
C SER A 7 30.56 -6.82 -14.85
N LEU A 8 29.35 -6.47 -15.30
CA LEU A 8 28.69 -5.21 -14.97
C LEU A 8 28.21 -5.19 -13.51
N THR A 9 27.67 -6.30 -12.99
CA THR A 9 27.33 -6.45 -11.57
C THR A 9 28.58 -6.40 -10.70
N THR A 10 29.67 -7.10 -11.07
CA THR A 10 30.94 -7.06 -10.32
C THR A 10 31.55 -5.65 -10.30
N TRP A 11 31.48 -4.93 -11.42
CA TRP A 11 31.95 -3.54 -11.50
C TRP A 11 31.08 -2.59 -10.65
N LEU A 12 29.75 -2.74 -10.69
CA LEU A 12 28.84 -1.92 -9.87
C LEU A 12 28.98 -2.21 -8.38
N SER A 13 29.20 -3.47 -7.99
CA SER A 13 29.47 -3.85 -6.60
C SER A 13 30.77 -3.26 -6.07
N SER A 14 31.78 -3.10 -6.93
CA SER A 14 33.03 -2.39 -6.58
C SER A 14 32.90 -0.87 -6.65
N ASN A 15 31.83 -0.35 -7.28
CA ASN A 15 31.62 1.09 -7.50
C ASN A 15 30.17 1.52 -7.17
N PRO A 16 29.70 1.33 -5.93
CA PRO A 16 28.30 1.60 -5.54
C PRO A 16 27.90 3.07 -5.71
N GLN A 17 28.87 3.99 -5.70
CA GLN A 17 28.66 5.43 -5.90
C GLN A 17 28.07 5.74 -7.28
N TRP A 18 28.55 5.08 -8.33
CA TRP A 18 28.09 5.27 -9.70
C TRP A 18 26.69 4.69 -9.90
N LEU A 19 26.38 3.59 -9.22
CA LEU A 19 25.03 3.04 -9.20
C LEU A 19 24.06 4.00 -8.52
N GLY A 20 24.45 4.56 -7.37
CA GLY A 20 23.64 5.56 -6.66
C GLY A 20 23.40 6.81 -7.50
N PHE A 21 24.43 7.29 -8.21
CA PHE A 21 24.30 8.40 -9.15
C PHE A 21 23.37 8.05 -10.32
N ALA A 22 23.44 6.83 -10.86
CA ALA A 22 22.52 6.37 -11.90
C ALA A 22 21.07 6.34 -11.42
N VAL A 23 20.80 5.82 -10.21
CA VAL A 23 19.45 5.85 -9.58
C VAL A 23 18.93 7.28 -9.52
N PHE A 24 19.75 8.20 -9.01
CA PHE A 24 19.39 9.61 -8.89
C PHE A 24 19.10 10.27 -10.25
N LEU A 25 19.98 10.07 -11.23
CA LEU A 25 19.86 10.68 -12.56
C LEU A 25 18.64 10.14 -13.31
N ILE A 26 18.40 8.84 -13.27
CA ILE A 26 17.26 8.20 -13.93
C ILE A 26 15.97 8.67 -13.26
N ALA A 27 15.91 8.74 -11.92
CA ALA A 27 14.74 9.27 -11.21
C ALA A 27 14.47 10.74 -11.56
N CYS A 28 15.52 11.56 -11.65
CA CYS A 28 15.43 12.96 -12.04
C CYS A 28 14.92 13.13 -13.47
N THR A 29 15.48 12.39 -14.43
CA THR A 29 15.10 12.47 -15.85
C THR A 29 13.69 11.94 -16.10
N GLU A 30 13.27 10.89 -15.39
CA GLU A 30 11.91 10.33 -15.44
C GLU A 30 10.84 11.33 -14.93
N CYS A 31 11.21 12.19 -13.98
CA CYS A 31 10.33 13.23 -13.44
C CYS A 31 10.42 14.57 -14.19
N LEU A 32 11.43 14.72 -15.05
CA LEU A 32 11.66 15.95 -15.80
C LEU A 32 10.69 16.04 -16.98
N ALA A 33 10.05 17.20 -17.12
CA ALA A 33 9.12 17.48 -18.20
C ALA A 33 9.77 17.24 -19.58
N ILE A 34 9.00 16.64 -20.49
CA ILE A 34 9.35 16.28 -21.88
C ILE A 34 10.30 15.09 -21.92
N VAL A 35 11.39 15.14 -21.15
CA VAL A 35 12.39 14.06 -21.07
C VAL A 35 11.76 12.77 -20.56
N GLY A 36 10.99 12.82 -19.47
CA GLY A 36 10.30 11.65 -18.90
C GLY A 36 9.12 11.11 -19.74
N ILE A 37 8.75 11.77 -20.84
CA ILE A 37 7.81 11.21 -21.84
C ILE A 37 8.59 10.43 -22.90
N ILE A 38 9.73 10.96 -23.33
CA ILE A 38 10.55 10.39 -24.41
C ILE A 38 11.31 9.17 -23.90
N ILE A 39 11.91 9.29 -22.72
CA ILE A 39 12.71 8.21 -22.12
C ILE A 39 11.75 7.34 -21.30
N PRO A 40 11.69 6.02 -21.56
CA PRO A 40 10.87 5.11 -20.78
C PRO A 40 11.56 4.80 -19.44
N GLY A 41 11.70 5.80 -18.58
CA GLY A 41 12.50 5.71 -17.36
C GLY A 41 11.93 4.74 -16.33
N THR A 42 10.66 4.34 -16.42
CA THR A 42 10.06 3.32 -15.54
C THR A 42 10.75 1.97 -15.68
N PHE A 43 11.09 1.57 -16.91
CA PHE A 43 11.83 0.33 -17.15
C PHE A 43 13.28 0.45 -16.67
N LEU A 44 13.90 1.62 -16.88
CA LEU A 44 15.27 1.89 -16.42
C LEU A 44 15.34 1.92 -14.89
N LEU A 45 14.37 2.53 -14.22
CA LEU A 45 14.26 2.55 -12.75
C LEU A 45 14.10 1.14 -12.20
N PHE A 46 13.25 0.32 -12.82
CA PHE A 46 13.11 -1.07 -12.42
C PHE A 46 14.44 -1.83 -12.56
N ALA A 47 15.11 -1.71 -13.71
CA ALA A 47 16.38 -2.38 -13.98
C ALA A 47 17.48 -1.95 -12.99
N VAL A 48 17.62 -0.65 -12.74
CA VAL A 48 18.63 -0.13 -11.80
C VAL A 48 18.27 -0.48 -10.36
N ALA A 49 16.98 -0.53 -10.00
CA ALA A 49 16.55 -1.02 -8.70
C ALA A 49 16.87 -2.52 -8.50
N VAL A 50 16.71 -3.37 -9.52
CA VAL A 50 17.15 -4.79 -9.47
C VAL A 50 18.65 -4.88 -9.21
N LEU A 51 19.47 -4.07 -9.90
CA LEU A 51 20.91 -4.04 -9.67
C LEU A 51 21.26 -3.57 -8.25
N ALA A 52 20.57 -2.55 -7.75
CA ALA A 52 20.73 -2.06 -6.37
C ALA A 52 20.39 -3.17 -5.35
N GLY A 53 19.27 -3.86 -5.52
CA GLY A 53 18.80 -4.93 -4.63
C GLY A 53 19.69 -6.17 -4.61
N ASN A 54 20.51 -6.39 -5.63
CA ASN A 54 21.45 -7.51 -5.69
C ASN A 54 22.59 -7.43 -4.65
N GLY A 55 22.62 -6.37 -3.84
CA GLY A 55 23.59 -6.18 -2.74
C GLY A 55 24.48 -4.95 -2.90
N ALA A 56 24.28 -4.17 -3.96
CA ALA A 56 25.09 -2.98 -4.23
C ALA A 56 24.65 -1.75 -3.41
N LEU A 57 23.34 -1.61 -3.13
CA LEU A 57 22.80 -0.54 -2.30
C LEU A 57 21.69 -1.07 -1.38
N SER A 58 21.61 -0.55 -0.16
CA SER A 58 20.50 -0.85 0.74
C SER A 58 19.18 -0.30 0.18
N LEU A 59 18.06 -0.85 0.64
CA LEU A 59 16.74 -0.34 0.28
C LEU A 59 16.60 1.15 0.66
N GLY A 60 17.07 1.52 1.86
CA GLY A 60 17.01 2.89 2.36
C GLY A 60 17.76 3.88 1.47
N GLU A 61 19.00 3.57 1.08
CA GLU A 61 19.80 4.41 0.18
C GLU A 61 19.16 4.54 -1.20
N THR A 62 18.69 3.42 -1.75
CA THR A 62 18.05 3.38 -3.06
C THR A 62 16.80 4.26 -3.09
N LEU A 63 15.94 4.14 -2.07
CA LEU A 63 14.73 4.96 -1.95
C LEU A 63 15.09 6.45 -1.72
N ALA A 64 16.06 6.75 -0.87
CA ALA A 64 16.48 8.13 -0.59
C ALA A 64 17.04 8.84 -1.84
N LEU A 65 17.92 8.17 -2.60
CA LEU A 65 18.51 8.70 -3.82
C LEU A 65 17.46 8.95 -4.91
N ALA A 66 16.56 7.98 -5.12
CA ALA A 66 15.47 8.13 -6.08
C ALA A 66 14.48 9.21 -5.68
N TYR A 67 14.23 9.37 -4.37
CA TYR A 67 13.37 10.42 -3.82
C TYR A 67 13.96 11.79 -4.07
N CYS A 68 15.24 12.00 -3.73
CA CYS A 68 15.94 13.25 -4.01
C CYS A 68 16.00 13.56 -5.52
N GLY A 69 16.29 12.56 -6.35
CA GLY A 69 16.30 12.72 -7.81
C GLY A 69 14.94 13.09 -8.37
N GLY A 70 13.88 12.38 -7.95
CA GLY A 70 12.51 12.67 -8.36
C GLY A 70 12.03 14.06 -7.94
N LEU A 71 12.35 14.50 -6.71
CA LEU A 71 12.05 15.85 -6.24
C LEU A 71 12.78 16.93 -7.04
N LEU A 72 14.04 16.71 -7.40
CA LEU A 72 14.79 17.64 -8.23
C LEU A 72 14.14 17.75 -9.62
N GLY A 73 13.78 16.62 -10.24
CA GLY A 73 13.10 16.60 -11.54
C GLY A 73 11.75 17.32 -11.50
N ASP A 74 10.95 17.12 -10.45
CA ASP A 74 9.70 17.83 -10.20
C ASP A 74 9.94 19.34 -10.05
N ALA A 75 10.94 19.74 -9.26
CA ALA A 75 11.27 21.14 -9.02
C ALA A 75 11.74 21.86 -10.29
N LEU A 76 12.60 21.22 -11.10
CA LEU A 76 13.05 21.74 -12.39
C LEU A 76 11.89 21.90 -13.37
N SER A 77 10.98 20.91 -13.41
CA SER A 77 9.78 20.96 -14.24
C SER A 77 8.85 22.09 -13.82
N TYR A 78 8.61 22.25 -12.52
CA TYR A 78 7.83 23.35 -11.96
C TYR A 78 8.47 24.72 -12.23
N ALA A 79 9.79 24.85 -12.06
CA ALA A 79 10.52 26.09 -12.33
C ALA A 79 10.44 26.47 -13.82
N THR A 80 10.59 25.50 -14.72
CA THR A 80 10.39 25.69 -16.17
C THR A 80 8.96 26.16 -16.45
N GLY A 81 7.98 25.51 -15.82
CA GLY A 81 6.57 25.93 -15.79
C GLY A 81 6.38 27.39 -15.42
N ARG A 82 7.00 27.78 -14.32
CA ARG A 82 6.84 29.09 -13.68
C ARG A 82 7.61 30.20 -14.40
N TYR A 83 8.70 29.89 -15.07
CA TYR A 83 9.52 30.84 -15.81
C TYR A 83 8.91 31.18 -17.18
N PHE A 84 8.49 30.15 -17.94
CA PHE A 84 8.01 30.34 -19.31
C PHE A 84 6.49 30.60 -19.41
N HIS A 85 5.69 30.32 -18.38
CA HIS A 85 4.24 30.54 -18.40
C HIS A 85 3.56 30.04 -19.69
N GLN A 86 2.85 30.90 -20.42
CA GLN A 86 2.16 30.51 -21.66
C GLN A 86 3.11 30.25 -22.83
N ASP A 87 4.35 30.76 -22.78
CA ASP A 87 5.36 30.57 -23.84
C ASP A 87 5.94 29.15 -23.85
N ILE A 88 5.63 28.32 -22.85
CA ILE A 88 5.95 26.88 -22.84
C ILE A 88 5.45 26.18 -24.11
N ARG A 89 4.31 26.63 -24.65
CA ARG A 89 3.71 26.10 -25.88
C ARG A 89 4.62 26.29 -27.11
N ARG A 90 5.62 27.17 -27.04
CA ARG A 90 6.58 27.45 -28.12
C ARG A 90 7.81 26.54 -28.08
N LEU A 91 8.03 25.79 -26.99
CA LEU A 91 9.16 24.87 -26.89
C LEU A 91 9.07 23.78 -27.98
N PRO A 92 10.19 23.42 -28.64
CA PRO A 92 10.16 22.56 -29.82
C PRO A 92 9.45 21.21 -29.57
N GLY A 93 9.68 20.57 -28.42
CA GLY A 93 9.00 19.32 -28.07
C GLY A 93 7.48 19.45 -27.87
N LEU A 94 7.02 20.55 -27.25
CA LEU A 94 5.59 20.76 -26.96
C LEU A 94 4.84 21.38 -28.14
N ARG A 95 5.54 22.10 -29.02
CA ARG A 95 4.99 22.64 -30.27
C ARG A 95 4.58 21.53 -31.24
N HIS A 96 5.37 20.47 -31.33
CA HIS A 96 5.06 19.30 -32.17
C HIS A 96 4.01 18.38 -31.55
N HIS A 97 3.89 18.35 -30.22
CA HIS A 97 2.93 17.51 -29.49
C HIS A 97 2.10 18.30 -28.46
N PRO A 98 1.23 19.22 -28.90
CA PRO A 98 0.44 20.07 -27.99
C PRO A 98 -0.52 19.27 -27.09
N GLN A 99 -0.89 18.08 -27.53
CA GLN A 99 -1.75 17.12 -26.82
C GLN A 99 -1.23 16.73 -25.42
N TRP A 100 0.09 16.65 -25.22
CA TRP A 100 0.66 16.29 -23.92
C TRP A 100 0.41 17.38 -22.87
N LEU A 101 0.56 18.64 -23.26
CA LEU A 101 0.29 19.78 -22.40
C LEU A 101 -1.21 19.96 -22.17
N ALA A 102 -2.02 19.87 -23.23
CA ALA A 102 -3.47 20.01 -23.15
C ALA A 102 -4.11 18.96 -22.23
N GLY A 103 -3.67 17.69 -22.31
CA GLY A 103 -4.15 16.62 -21.44
C GLY A 103 -3.81 16.87 -19.96
N ALA A 104 -2.59 17.33 -19.68
CA ALA A 104 -2.16 17.67 -18.32
C ALA A 104 -2.89 18.91 -17.78
N GLU A 105 -3.13 19.93 -18.60
CA GLU A 105 -3.89 21.14 -18.24
C GLU A 105 -5.35 20.80 -17.91
N ILE A 106 -6.04 20.03 -18.76
CA ILE A 106 -7.42 19.57 -18.51
C ILE A 106 -7.49 18.76 -17.22
N TYR A 107 -6.53 17.86 -17.00
CA TYR A 107 -6.49 17.03 -15.80
C TYR A 107 -6.25 17.88 -14.55
N PHE A 108 -5.33 18.85 -14.61
CA PHE A 108 -5.03 19.76 -13.52
C PHE A 108 -6.23 20.68 -13.19
N GLN A 109 -6.93 21.20 -14.21
CA GLN A 109 -8.14 22.01 -14.00
C GLN A 109 -9.26 21.19 -13.33
N ARG A 110 -9.37 19.89 -13.66
CA ARG A 110 -10.41 19.01 -13.10
C ARG A 110 -10.14 18.57 -11.67
N TYR A 111 -8.89 18.25 -11.33
CA TYR A 111 -8.53 17.63 -10.04
C TYR A 111 -7.70 18.53 -9.13
N GLY A 112 -7.27 19.70 -9.61
CA GLY A 112 -6.49 20.68 -8.85
C GLY A 112 -5.25 20.05 -8.23
N VAL A 113 -5.04 20.29 -6.93
CA VAL A 113 -3.87 19.76 -6.18
C VAL A 113 -3.81 18.23 -6.17
N ALA A 114 -4.97 17.55 -6.16
CA ALA A 114 -5.01 16.09 -6.17
C ALA A 114 -4.44 15.49 -7.47
N SER A 115 -4.38 16.28 -8.55
CA SER A 115 -3.76 15.86 -9.80
C SER A 115 -2.28 15.53 -9.63
N LEU A 116 -1.55 16.27 -8.80
CA LEU A 116 -0.11 16.04 -8.55
C LEU A 116 0.13 14.76 -7.75
N LEU A 117 -0.76 14.43 -6.83
CA LEU A 117 -0.67 13.19 -6.03
C LEU A 117 -0.98 11.96 -6.89
N VAL A 118 -2.12 11.96 -7.59
CA VAL A 118 -2.62 10.77 -8.29
C VAL A 118 -2.05 10.66 -9.70
N GLY A 119 -1.91 11.80 -10.39
CA GLY A 119 -1.42 11.84 -11.76
C GLY A 119 0.04 11.39 -11.91
N ARG A 120 0.79 11.33 -10.80
CA ARG A 120 2.14 10.75 -10.77
C ARG A 120 2.18 9.25 -11.13
N PHE A 121 1.07 8.54 -10.99
CA PHE A 121 0.93 7.13 -11.36
C PHE A 121 0.40 6.93 -12.79
N ILE A 122 0.16 8.02 -13.53
CA ILE A 122 -0.35 7.99 -14.90
C ILE A 122 0.79 8.35 -15.85
N GLY A 123 1.35 7.34 -16.53
CA GLY A 123 2.61 7.44 -17.28
C GLY A 123 2.80 8.72 -18.11
N PRO A 124 1.97 9.00 -19.14
CA PRO A 124 2.18 10.16 -20.01
C PRO A 124 1.94 11.52 -19.33
N LEU A 125 1.14 11.57 -18.25
CA LEU A 125 0.78 12.80 -17.57
C LEU A 125 1.79 13.18 -16.48
N ARG A 126 2.42 12.19 -15.83
CA ARG A 126 3.31 12.36 -14.67
C ARG A 126 4.33 13.49 -14.83
N PRO A 127 5.23 13.48 -15.82
CA PRO A 127 6.29 14.50 -15.92
C PRO A 127 5.75 15.89 -16.33
N MET A 128 4.52 15.99 -16.83
CA MET A 128 3.91 17.26 -17.24
C MET A 128 3.25 18.01 -16.09
N LEU A 129 2.76 17.31 -15.08
CA LEU A 129 1.94 17.91 -14.02
C LEU A 129 2.70 18.95 -13.17
N PRO A 130 3.96 18.73 -12.75
CA PRO A 130 4.74 19.77 -12.07
C PRO A 130 4.93 21.02 -12.94
N MET A 131 5.18 20.84 -14.23
CA MET A 131 5.33 21.95 -15.18
C MET A 131 4.02 22.74 -15.37
N VAL A 132 2.88 22.05 -15.50
CA VAL A 132 1.55 22.69 -15.57
C VAL A 132 1.23 23.44 -14.27
N ALA A 133 1.59 22.88 -13.11
CA ALA A 133 1.41 23.56 -11.82
C ALA A 133 2.20 24.89 -11.77
N GLY A 134 3.43 24.90 -12.28
CA GLY A 134 4.25 26.12 -12.41
C GLY A 134 3.66 27.11 -13.41
N MET A 135 3.22 26.63 -14.57
CA MET A 135 2.58 27.42 -15.64
C MET A 135 1.35 28.17 -15.12
N LEU A 136 0.53 27.49 -14.30
CA LEU A 136 -0.70 28.01 -13.70
C LEU A 136 -0.46 28.79 -12.39
N ASN A 137 0.77 29.19 -12.08
CA ASN A 137 1.11 30.01 -10.91
C ASN A 137 0.71 29.38 -9.55
N MET A 138 0.76 28.05 -9.42
CA MET A 138 0.54 27.40 -8.12
C MET A 138 1.58 27.89 -7.09
N PRO A 139 1.20 28.23 -5.85
CA PRO A 139 2.15 28.67 -4.82
C PRO A 139 3.23 27.62 -4.52
N VAL A 140 4.51 28.04 -4.48
CA VAL A 140 5.68 27.17 -4.30
C VAL A 140 5.53 26.26 -3.07
N GLY A 141 5.13 26.82 -1.92
CA GLY A 141 4.97 26.03 -0.69
C GLY A 141 3.92 24.92 -0.81
N ARG A 142 2.81 25.17 -1.52
CA ARG A 142 1.79 24.15 -1.77
C ARG A 142 2.31 23.06 -2.72
N PHE A 143 3.06 23.46 -3.75
CA PHE A 143 3.67 22.52 -4.69
C PHE A 143 4.67 21.60 -3.98
N ILE A 144 5.59 22.16 -3.19
CA ILE A 144 6.60 21.40 -2.44
C ILE A 144 5.92 20.41 -1.49
N ALA A 145 4.96 20.85 -0.68
CA ALA A 145 4.28 19.97 0.28
C ALA A 145 3.64 18.74 -0.40
N VAL A 146 3.05 18.95 -1.58
CA VAL A 146 2.38 17.88 -2.33
C VAL A 146 3.38 17.01 -3.07
N SER A 147 4.44 17.58 -3.64
CA SER A 147 5.51 16.87 -4.32
C SER A 147 6.28 15.96 -3.35
N LEU A 148 6.55 16.39 -2.12
CA LEU A 148 7.15 15.55 -1.07
C LEU A 148 6.33 14.27 -0.84
N LEU A 149 5.02 14.41 -0.64
CA LEU A 149 4.14 13.25 -0.41
C LEU A 149 4.01 12.37 -1.67
N ALA A 150 3.84 12.98 -2.84
CA ALA A 150 3.70 12.25 -4.11
C ALA A 150 4.97 11.46 -4.44
N ALA A 151 6.14 12.08 -4.29
CA ALA A 151 7.43 11.47 -4.58
C ALA A 151 7.69 10.28 -3.65
N ALA A 152 7.35 10.37 -2.37
CA ALA A 152 7.54 9.27 -1.42
C ALA A 152 6.72 8.03 -1.83
N GLY A 153 5.44 8.21 -2.14
CA GLY A 153 4.58 7.11 -2.60
C GLY A 153 5.02 6.53 -3.94
N TRP A 154 5.46 7.37 -4.87
CA TRP A 154 5.94 6.95 -6.18
C TRP A 154 7.24 6.14 -6.11
N VAL A 155 8.22 6.59 -5.32
CA VAL A 155 9.51 5.88 -5.17
C VAL A 155 9.28 4.49 -4.61
N ILE A 156 8.44 4.36 -3.58
CA ILE A 156 8.08 3.05 -3.02
C ILE A 156 7.41 2.18 -4.09
N ALA A 157 6.41 2.70 -4.80
CA ALA A 157 5.65 1.91 -5.78
C ALA A 157 6.50 1.43 -6.97
N TYR A 158 7.43 2.25 -7.46
CA TYR A 158 8.20 1.96 -8.66
C TYR A 158 9.53 1.24 -8.39
N LEU A 159 10.20 1.52 -7.27
CA LEU A 159 11.51 0.93 -6.98
C LEU A 159 11.43 -0.31 -6.10
N LEU A 160 10.47 -0.40 -5.17
CA LEU A 160 10.38 -1.55 -4.26
C LEU A 160 10.26 -2.88 -5.01
N PRO A 161 9.43 -3.03 -6.07
CA PRO A 161 9.35 -4.29 -6.82
C PRO A 161 10.68 -4.67 -7.48
N GLY A 162 11.41 -3.69 -8.04
CA GLY A 162 12.71 -3.91 -8.67
C GLY A 162 13.76 -4.31 -7.64
N TRP A 163 13.87 -3.53 -6.56
CA TRP A 163 14.82 -3.80 -5.48
C TRP A 163 14.56 -5.16 -4.81
N ALA A 164 13.29 -5.49 -4.52
CA ALA A 164 12.91 -6.78 -3.95
C ALA A 164 13.22 -7.94 -4.90
N THR A 165 13.07 -7.75 -6.22
CA THR A 165 13.47 -8.74 -7.22
C THR A 165 14.99 -8.93 -7.21
N GLY A 166 15.77 -7.85 -7.12
CA GLY A 166 17.23 -7.91 -6.98
C GLY A 166 17.68 -8.68 -5.73
N ALA A 167 17.04 -8.42 -4.59
CA ALA A 167 17.29 -9.12 -3.34
C ALA A 167 16.90 -10.60 -3.43
N ALA A 168 15.75 -10.90 -4.06
CA ALA A 168 15.28 -12.26 -4.30
C ALA A 168 16.24 -13.09 -5.18
N LEU A 169 16.93 -12.45 -6.12
CA LEU A 169 17.95 -13.12 -6.94
C LEU A 169 19.25 -13.40 -6.18
N ARG A 170 19.57 -12.64 -5.13
CA ARG A 170 20.74 -12.88 -4.29
C ARG A 170 20.50 -13.99 -3.27
N LEU A 171 19.31 -14.05 -2.69
CA LEU A 171 18.99 -15.02 -1.65
C LEU A 171 18.80 -16.43 -2.23
N PRO A 172 19.27 -17.50 -1.55
CA PRO A 172 19.01 -18.88 -1.96
C PRO A 172 17.54 -19.24 -1.68
N LEU A 173 16.65 -18.77 -2.55
CA LEU A 173 15.21 -18.97 -2.39
C LEU A 173 14.83 -20.44 -2.64
N PRO A 174 13.88 -21.01 -1.87
CA PRO A 174 13.48 -22.40 -2.07
C PRO A 174 12.85 -22.64 -3.45
N GLU A 175 13.02 -23.87 -3.95
CA GLU A 175 12.40 -24.29 -5.22
C GLU A 175 10.88 -24.09 -5.18
N GLY A 176 10.33 -23.49 -6.24
CA GLY A 176 8.90 -23.19 -6.34
C GLY A 176 8.46 -21.83 -5.78
N PHE A 177 9.36 -21.04 -5.16
CA PHE A 177 9.05 -19.69 -4.67
C PHE A 177 8.33 -18.83 -5.73
N TRP A 178 8.92 -18.70 -6.92
CA TRP A 178 8.38 -17.85 -7.99
C TRP A 178 7.02 -18.33 -8.50
N GLN A 179 6.82 -19.64 -8.59
CA GLN A 179 5.55 -20.22 -9.02
C GLN A 179 4.44 -19.94 -7.99
N GLN A 180 4.74 -20.09 -6.71
CA GLN A 180 3.79 -19.83 -5.63
C GLN A 180 3.48 -18.34 -5.48
N ALA A 181 4.50 -17.48 -5.62
CA ALA A 181 4.33 -16.03 -5.63
C ALA A 181 3.42 -15.60 -6.79
N ALA A 182 3.66 -16.14 -7.99
CA ALA A 182 2.84 -15.86 -9.16
C ALA A 182 1.39 -16.34 -8.99
N LEU A 183 1.19 -17.53 -8.42
CA LEU A 183 -0.16 -18.08 -8.17
C LEU A 183 -0.93 -17.22 -7.17
N LEU A 184 -0.31 -16.86 -6.04
CA LEU A 184 -0.95 -16.03 -5.02
C LEU A 184 -1.23 -14.62 -5.52
N ALA A 185 -0.25 -13.99 -6.17
CA ALA A 185 -0.39 -12.65 -6.75
C ALA A 185 -1.46 -12.64 -7.85
N GLY A 186 -1.49 -13.66 -8.72
CA GLY A 186 -2.51 -13.83 -9.75
C GLY A 186 -3.90 -14.00 -9.16
N GLY A 187 -4.06 -14.81 -8.11
CA GLY A 187 -5.31 -14.97 -7.38
C GLY A 187 -5.82 -13.66 -6.79
N LEU A 188 -4.94 -12.92 -6.08
CA LEU A 188 -5.28 -11.60 -5.52
C LEU A 188 -5.63 -10.58 -6.61
N ALA A 189 -4.88 -10.57 -7.72
CA ALA A 189 -5.14 -9.69 -8.86
C ALA A 189 -6.51 -9.97 -9.49
N LEU A 190 -6.91 -11.24 -9.63
CA LEU A 190 -8.24 -11.61 -10.13
C LEU A 190 -9.35 -11.14 -9.17
N VAL A 191 -9.21 -11.39 -7.87
CA VAL A 191 -10.18 -10.92 -6.86
C VAL A 191 -10.33 -9.40 -6.91
N LEU A 192 -9.21 -8.67 -6.95
CA LEU A 192 -9.22 -7.21 -7.03
C LEU A 192 -9.81 -6.72 -8.36
N PHE A 193 -9.40 -7.31 -9.49
CA PHE A 193 -9.88 -6.93 -10.81
C PHE A 193 -11.39 -7.06 -10.92
N PHE A 194 -11.96 -8.22 -10.60
CA PHE A 194 -13.40 -8.43 -10.69
C PHE A 194 -14.18 -7.60 -9.66
N SER A 195 -13.64 -7.40 -8.45
CA SER A 195 -14.27 -6.56 -7.43
C SER A 195 -14.30 -5.08 -7.84
N VAL A 196 -13.17 -4.57 -8.36
CA VAL A 196 -13.07 -3.19 -8.85
C VAL A 196 -13.91 -3.00 -10.11
N HIS A 197 -13.85 -3.94 -11.06
CA HIS A 197 -14.60 -3.88 -12.30
C HIS A 197 -16.11 -3.88 -12.06
N SER A 198 -16.60 -4.80 -11.21
CA SER A 198 -18.03 -4.85 -10.86
C SER A 198 -18.47 -3.59 -10.09
N SER A 199 -17.62 -3.04 -9.23
CA SER A 199 -17.88 -1.78 -8.52
C SER A 199 -17.93 -0.57 -9.46
N LEU A 200 -17.00 -0.47 -10.41
CA LEU A 200 -16.95 0.60 -11.42
C LEU A 200 -18.14 0.55 -12.39
N ARG A 201 -18.63 -0.66 -12.70
CA ARG A 201 -19.84 -0.87 -13.50
C ARG A 201 -21.13 -0.77 -12.68
N GLU A 202 -21.03 -0.43 -11.39
CA GLU A 202 -22.14 -0.26 -10.46
C GLU A 202 -23.11 -1.47 -10.45
N GLN A 203 -22.56 -2.68 -10.58
CA GLN A 203 -23.36 -3.90 -10.56
C GLN A 203 -24.02 -4.10 -9.19
N ARG A 204 -25.32 -4.44 -9.19
CA ARG A 204 -26.10 -4.68 -7.95
C ARG A 204 -25.46 -5.72 -7.02
N HIS A 205 -24.81 -6.73 -7.58
CA HIS A 205 -24.20 -7.83 -6.84
C HIS A 205 -22.69 -7.67 -6.63
N ALA A 206 -22.11 -6.50 -6.88
CA ALA A 206 -20.66 -6.28 -6.77
C ALA A 206 -20.09 -6.67 -5.39
N SER A 207 -20.79 -6.33 -4.29
CA SER A 207 -20.36 -6.70 -2.93
C SER A 207 -20.46 -8.21 -2.68
N LEU A 208 -21.47 -8.88 -3.22
CA LEU A 208 -21.63 -10.33 -3.08
C LEU A 208 -20.57 -11.08 -3.90
N LEU A 209 -20.27 -10.61 -5.11
CA LEU A 209 -19.19 -11.13 -5.95
C LEU A 209 -17.83 -10.97 -5.26
N ALA A 210 -17.54 -9.79 -4.71
CA ALA A 210 -16.31 -9.57 -3.95
C ALA A 210 -16.19 -10.50 -2.73
N ALA A 211 -17.29 -10.72 -2.01
CA ALA A 211 -17.34 -11.67 -0.89
C ALA A 211 -17.07 -13.11 -1.36
N GLY A 212 -17.75 -13.56 -2.43
CA GLY A 212 -17.60 -14.90 -2.98
C GLY A 212 -16.20 -15.17 -3.53
N LEU A 213 -15.62 -14.21 -4.27
CA LEU A 213 -14.25 -14.32 -4.81
C LEU A 213 -13.20 -14.35 -3.70
N SER A 214 -13.35 -13.49 -2.69
CA SER A 214 -12.42 -13.48 -1.53
C SER A 214 -12.50 -14.77 -0.74
N LEU A 215 -13.71 -15.31 -0.53
CA LEU A 215 -13.94 -16.57 0.17
C LEU A 215 -13.43 -17.77 -0.63
N LEU A 216 -13.57 -17.76 -1.96
CA LEU A 216 -13.04 -18.79 -2.84
C LEU A 216 -11.51 -18.83 -2.78
N LEU A 217 -10.85 -17.68 -2.85
CA LEU A 217 -9.39 -17.61 -2.73
C LEU A 217 -8.93 -18.01 -1.32
N LEU A 218 -9.65 -17.59 -0.29
CA LEU A 218 -9.39 -18.01 1.10
C LEU A 218 -9.50 -19.52 1.27
N PHE A 219 -10.51 -20.15 0.67
CA PHE A 219 -10.66 -21.60 0.67
C PHE A 219 -9.52 -22.30 -0.10
N GLY A 220 -9.10 -21.73 -1.22
CA GLY A 220 -7.90 -22.17 -1.93
C GLY A 220 -6.65 -22.13 -1.06
N LEU A 221 -6.47 -21.07 -0.26
CA LEU A 221 -5.39 -20.98 0.72
C LEU A 221 -5.53 -22.01 1.85
N PHE A 222 -6.75 -22.29 2.32
CA PHE A 222 -6.99 -23.30 3.37
C PHE A 222 -6.58 -24.70 2.94
N ILE A 223 -6.75 -25.03 1.66
CA ILE A 223 -6.31 -26.32 1.10
C ILE A 223 -4.81 -26.28 0.77
N GLY A 224 -4.33 -25.14 0.24
CA GLY A 224 -3.00 -25.00 -0.32
C GLY A 224 -1.90 -24.59 0.66
N TRP A 225 -2.21 -24.13 1.88
CA TRP A 225 -1.22 -23.54 2.78
C TRP A 225 0.00 -24.43 3.09
N PRO A 226 -0.09 -25.78 3.23
CA PRO A 226 1.10 -26.60 3.49
C PRO A 226 2.10 -26.58 2.33
N ARG A 227 1.62 -26.26 1.12
CA ARG A 227 2.44 -26.17 -0.09
C ARG A 227 3.09 -24.80 -0.24
N LEU A 228 2.66 -23.78 0.51
CA LEU A 228 3.16 -22.40 0.41
C LEU A 228 4.43 -22.14 1.24
N THR A 229 5.04 -23.17 1.82
CA THR A 229 6.27 -23.04 2.62
C THR A 229 7.41 -22.34 1.86
N PRO A 230 7.71 -22.65 0.58
CA PRO A 230 8.70 -21.92 -0.22
C PRO A 230 8.45 -20.40 -0.30
N LEU A 231 7.20 -20.02 -0.57
CA LEU A 231 6.78 -18.61 -0.61
C LEU A 231 6.95 -17.93 0.75
N ASP A 232 6.47 -18.59 1.80
CA ASP A 232 6.46 -18.05 3.15
C ASP A 232 7.88 -17.83 3.68
N GLN A 233 8.78 -18.80 3.49
CA GLN A 233 10.19 -18.69 3.87
C GLN A 233 10.93 -17.65 3.03
N GLY A 234 10.71 -17.63 1.71
CA GLY A 234 11.39 -16.69 0.82
C GLY A 234 11.03 -15.23 1.10
N LEU A 235 9.73 -14.93 1.26
CA LEU A 235 9.27 -13.58 1.61
C LEU A 235 9.69 -13.17 3.03
N LEU A 236 9.70 -14.11 3.98
CA LEU A 236 10.20 -13.82 5.32
C LEU A 236 11.70 -13.49 5.28
N ALA A 237 12.51 -14.26 4.55
CA ALA A 237 13.94 -14.00 4.40
C ALA A 237 14.22 -12.61 3.79
N LEU A 238 13.48 -12.23 2.75
CA LEU A 238 13.59 -10.89 2.13
C LEU A 238 13.32 -9.76 3.11
N LEU A 239 12.34 -9.92 4.00
CA LEU A 239 12.01 -8.90 5.00
C LEU A 239 12.98 -8.91 6.19
N GLN A 240 13.44 -10.08 6.62
CA GLN A 240 14.42 -10.20 7.71
C GLN A 240 15.77 -9.58 7.33
N GLU A 241 16.14 -9.57 6.05
CA GLU A 241 17.36 -8.93 5.58
C GLU A 241 17.36 -7.40 5.78
N GLN A 242 16.17 -6.78 5.81
CA GLN A 242 16.02 -5.32 5.95
C GLN A 242 16.01 -4.85 7.40
N ARG A 243 16.37 -5.71 8.35
CA ARG A 243 16.25 -5.38 9.75
C ARG A 243 17.31 -4.40 10.22
N SER A 244 16.86 -3.40 10.98
CA SER A 244 17.73 -2.44 11.65
C SER A 244 17.09 -1.99 12.95
N ALA A 245 17.89 -1.54 13.92
CA ALA A 245 17.37 -1.11 15.23
C ALA A 245 16.30 0.00 15.13
N SER A 246 16.44 0.91 14.16
CA SER A 246 15.47 1.99 13.93
C SER A 246 14.16 1.48 13.31
N LEU A 247 14.24 0.58 12.33
CA LEU A 247 13.07 -0.02 11.70
C LEU A 247 12.35 -0.97 12.66
N ASP A 248 13.07 -1.68 13.52
CA ASP A 248 12.46 -2.54 14.54
C ASP A 248 11.58 -1.72 15.50
N GLN A 249 12.07 -0.56 15.99
CA GLN A 249 11.26 0.33 16.83
C GLN A 249 10.00 0.84 16.11
N LEU A 250 10.14 1.21 14.83
CA LEU A 250 9.01 1.66 14.00
C LEU A 250 7.99 0.53 13.78
N MET A 251 8.45 -0.68 13.47
CA MET A 251 7.57 -1.83 13.22
C MET A 251 6.88 -2.31 14.49
N VAL A 252 7.53 -2.21 15.65
CA VAL A 252 6.91 -2.42 16.97
C VAL A 252 5.81 -1.38 17.22
N LEU A 253 6.07 -0.10 16.94
CA LEU A 253 5.05 0.95 17.08
C LEU A 253 3.84 0.67 16.19
N ILE A 254 4.08 0.33 14.91
CA ILE A 254 3.04 0.04 13.93
C ILE A 254 2.23 -1.20 14.34
N THR A 255 2.88 -2.30 14.75
CA THR A 255 2.15 -3.53 15.07
C THR A 255 1.22 -3.39 16.27
N ARG A 256 1.53 -2.50 17.23
CA ARG A 256 0.71 -2.28 18.43
C ARG A 256 -0.64 -1.64 18.09
N LEU A 257 -0.70 -0.84 17.04
CA LEU A 257 -1.96 -0.36 16.48
C LEU A 257 -2.85 -1.52 16.03
N GLY A 258 -2.26 -2.66 15.66
CA GLY A 258 -2.95 -3.86 15.22
C GLY A 258 -3.29 -4.87 16.32
N ASP A 259 -2.93 -4.64 17.58
CA ASP A 259 -3.20 -5.59 18.65
C ASP A 259 -4.70 -5.85 18.80
N LEU A 260 -5.06 -7.12 19.06
CA LEU A 260 -6.47 -7.54 19.11
C LEU A 260 -7.28 -6.74 20.14
N ASN A 261 -6.74 -6.53 21.34
CA ASN A 261 -7.40 -5.74 22.39
C ASN A 261 -7.61 -4.29 21.97
N ASN A 262 -6.62 -3.71 21.28
CA ASN A 262 -6.63 -2.33 20.83
C ASN A 262 -7.64 -2.14 19.68
N GLN A 263 -7.65 -3.06 18.73
CA GLN A 263 -8.60 -3.08 17.62
C GLN A 263 -10.03 -3.37 18.10
N LEU A 264 -10.19 -4.22 19.12
CA LEU A 264 -11.49 -4.47 19.74
C LEU A 264 -12.01 -3.23 20.47
N ALA A 265 -11.16 -2.53 21.23
CA ALA A 265 -11.51 -1.26 21.86
C ALA A 265 -11.90 -0.19 20.81
N ALA A 266 -11.12 -0.06 19.74
CA ALA A 266 -11.43 0.85 18.63
C ALA A 266 -12.73 0.48 17.91
N GLY A 267 -12.98 -0.81 17.71
CA GLY A 267 -14.20 -1.33 17.11
C GLY A 267 -15.44 -1.10 17.97
N ILE A 268 -15.33 -1.31 19.29
CA ILE A 268 -16.40 -1.00 20.25
C ILE A 268 -16.68 0.49 20.25
N LEU A 269 -15.65 1.34 20.34
CA LEU A 269 -15.79 2.78 20.28
C LEU A 269 -16.50 3.22 18.99
N LEU A 270 -16.08 2.71 17.83
CA LEU A 270 -16.73 3.00 16.55
C LEU A 270 -18.22 2.62 16.58
N CYS A 271 -18.56 1.41 17.04
CA CYS A 271 -19.95 0.96 17.12
C CYS A 271 -20.79 1.82 18.08
N LEU A 272 -20.22 2.19 19.24
CA LEU A 272 -20.86 3.06 20.23
C LEU A 272 -21.12 4.45 19.67
N LEU A 273 -20.12 5.08 19.05
CA LEU A 273 -20.27 6.42 18.46
C LEU A 273 -21.32 6.44 17.34
N LEU A 274 -21.34 5.40 16.49
CA LEU A 274 -22.37 5.24 15.46
C LEU A 274 -23.77 5.03 16.06
N ALA A 275 -23.89 4.26 17.13
CA ALA A 275 -25.15 4.04 17.84
C ALA A 275 -25.66 5.32 18.52
N LEU A 276 -24.78 6.06 19.19
CA LEU A 276 -25.07 7.36 19.81
C LEU A 276 -25.51 8.41 18.76
N ALA A 277 -24.90 8.38 17.57
CA ALA A 277 -25.30 9.17 16.43
C ALA A 277 -26.59 8.67 15.73
N ARG A 278 -27.26 7.65 16.31
CA ARG A 278 -28.47 6.98 15.79
C ARG A 278 -28.31 6.36 14.40
N GLN A 279 -27.09 6.00 14.02
CA GLN A 279 -26.74 5.39 12.73
C GLN A 279 -26.79 3.86 12.80
N TRP A 280 -27.92 3.29 13.22
CA TRP A 280 -28.09 1.85 13.51
C TRP A 280 -27.64 0.92 12.38
N ARG A 281 -27.89 1.27 11.12
CA ARG A 281 -27.49 0.46 9.96
C ARG A 281 -25.97 0.44 9.79
N ALA A 282 -25.31 1.57 10.03
CA ALA A 282 -23.85 1.65 10.02
C ALA A 282 -23.27 0.86 11.20
N THR A 283 -23.91 0.91 12.37
CA THR A 283 -23.54 0.10 13.54
C THR A 283 -23.68 -1.39 13.25
N LEU A 284 -24.78 -1.85 12.64
CA LEU A 284 -24.96 -3.26 12.27
C LEU A 284 -23.93 -3.73 11.25
N PHE A 285 -23.63 -2.91 10.24
CA PHE A 285 -22.58 -3.20 9.26
C PHE A 285 -21.20 -3.29 9.91
N ALA A 286 -20.82 -2.28 10.71
CA ALA A 286 -19.53 -2.22 11.39
C ALA A 286 -19.39 -3.37 12.39
N GLY A 287 -20.36 -3.53 13.29
CA GLY A 287 -20.40 -4.58 14.29
C GLY A 287 -20.40 -5.98 13.68
N GLY A 288 -21.23 -6.22 12.65
CA GLY A 288 -21.27 -7.50 11.94
C GLY A 288 -19.95 -7.85 11.26
N THR A 289 -19.27 -6.86 10.67
CA THR A 289 -17.94 -7.06 10.06
C THR A 289 -16.88 -7.36 11.11
N LEU A 290 -16.80 -6.54 12.17
CA LEU A 290 -15.77 -6.62 13.20
C LEU A 290 -15.92 -7.87 14.07
N LEU A 291 -17.12 -8.09 14.61
CA LEU A 291 -17.42 -9.26 15.43
C LEU A 291 -17.35 -10.54 14.61
N GLY A 292 -17.90 -10.54 13.38
CA GLY A 292 -17.82 -11.68 12.47
C GLY A 292 -16.37 -12.06 12.18
N THR A 293 -15.51 -11.07 11.94
CA THR A 293 -14.08 -11.33 11.66
C THR A 293 -13.35 -11.88 12.88
N ALA A 294 -13.60 -11.33 14.07
CA ALA A 294 -13.00 -11.81 15.30
C ALA A 294 -13.40 -13.26 15.63
N VAL A 295 -14.69 -13.58 15.54
CA VAL A 295 -15.22 -14.93 15.80
C VAL A 295 -14.69 -15.92 14.77
N ALA A 296 -14.76 -15.58 13.47
CA ALA A 296 -14.27 -16.46 12.41
C ALA A 296 -12.75 -16.69 12.51
N ASN A 297 -11.97 -15.65 12.83
CA ASN A 297 -10.53 -15.81 13.05
C ASN A 297 -10.24 -16.77 14.21
N GLY A 298 -10.93 -16.58 15.36
CA GLY A 298 -10.77 -17.46 16.52
C GLY A 298 -11.11 -18.92 16.21
N ALA A 299 -12.22 -19.16 15.50
CA ALA A 299 -12.63 -20.51 15.10
C ALA A 299 -11.62 -21.16 14.14
N LEU A 300 -11.15 -20.42 13.13
CA LEU A 300 -10.18 -20.93 12.16
C LEU A 300 -8.82 -21.22 12.81
N LYS A 301 -8.39 -20.39 13.76
CA LYS A 301 -7.16 -20.65 14.53
C LYS A 301 -7.23 -21.96 15.31
N ALA A 302 -8.35 -22.21 15.97
CA ALA A 302 -8.56 -23.46 16.70
C ALA A 302 -8.60 -24.68 15.76
N TRP A 303 -9.10 -24.51 14.53
CA TRP A 303 -9.19 -25.58 13.54
C TRP A 303 -7.83 -25.95 12.93
N PHE A 304 -7.08 -24.96 12.43
CA PHE A 304 -5.85 -25.23 11.67
C PHE A 304 -4.64 -25.52 12.56
N ALA A 305 -4.61 -24.96 13.77
CA ALA A 305 -3.54 -25.18 14.74
C ALA A 305 -2.11 -24.97 14.17
N ARG A 306 -1.93 -24.07 13.20
CA ARG A 306 -0.63 -23.83 12.53
C ARG A 306 0.38 -23.19 13.49
N SER A 307 1.61 -23.70 13.48
CA SER A 307 2.74 -23.14 14.23
C SER A 307 3.22 -21.79 13.67
N ARG A 308 3.79 -20.95 14.54
CA ARG A 308 4.41 -19.66 14.17
C ARG A 308 5.86 -19.86 13.69
N PRO A 309 6.45 -18.87 13.00
CA PRO A 309 7.89 -18.87 12.77
C PRO A 309 8.66 -18.82 14.10
N GLU A 310 9.77 -19.56 14.19
CA GLU A 310 10.58 -19.73 15.42
C GLU A 310 11.56 -18.56 15.67
N VAL A 311 11.12 -17.33 15.40
CA VAL A 311 12.02 -16.16 15.41
C VAL A 311 12.00 -15.46 16.78
N LEU A 312 10.97 -15.64 17.61
CA LEU A 312 10.88 -15.00 18.94
C LEU A 312 11.52 -15.84 20.06
N LEU A 313 12.20 -15.16 21.00
CA LEU A 313 12.80 -15.75 22.20
C LEU A 313 11.77 -16.36 23.17
N GLU A 314 10.55 -15.80 23.21
CA GLU A 314 9.42 -16.37 23.95
C GLU A 314 8.30 -16.80 22.98
N PRO A 315 7.88 -18.08 22.99
CA PRO A 315 6.82 -18.56 22.11
C PRO A 315 5.48 -17.93 22.51
N LEU A 316 4.86 -17.20 21.58
CA LEU A 316 3.48 -16.73 21.72
C LEU A 316 2.54 -17.96 21.79
N GLY A 317 1.79 -18.11 22.88
CA GLY A 317 0.90 -19.27 23.13
C GLY A 317 -0.34 -19.41 22.21
N SER A 318 -0.37 -18.81 21.02
CA SER A 318 -1.51 -18.86 20.09
C SER A 318 -1.11 -19.21 18.65
N PHE A 319 -1.99 -19.89 17.92
CA PHE A 319 -1.78 -20.31 16.53
C PHE A 319 -1.62 -19.14 15.54
N SER A 320 -0.91 -19.42 14.44
CA SER A 320 -0.49 -18.44 13.44
C SER A 320 -1.56 -18.13 12.39
N PHE A 321 -2.30 -19.16 11.94
CA PHE A 321 -3.19 -19.08 10.78
C PHE A 321 -4.69 -19.04 11.17
N PRO A 322 -5.48 -18.08 10.66
CA PRO A 322 -5.08 -16.84 9.97
C PRO A 322 -4.62 -15.75 10.96
N SER A 323 -3.91 -14.73 10.47
CA SER A 323 -3.38 -13.67 11.32
C SER A 323 -4.48 -12.79 11.93
N GLY A 324 -4.53 -12.74 13.27
CA GLY A 324 -5.49 -11.94 14.05
C GLY A 324 -5.32 -10.44 13.82
N HIS A 325 -4.09 -9.93 14.02
CA HIS A 325 -3.72 -8.52 13.78
C HIS A 325 -4.05 -8.07 12.35
N SER A 326 -3.71 -8.88 11.35
CA SER A 326 -4.03 -8.57 9.94
C SER A 326 -5.53 -8.49 9.72
N SER A 327 -6.28 -9.54 10.11
CA SER A 327 -7.73 -9.58 9.86
C SER A 327 -8.49 -8.47 10.61
N ALA A 328 -8.12 -8.16 11.86
CA ALA A 328 -8.75 -7.10 12.63
C ALA A 328 -8.47 -5.71 12.04
N ALA A 329 -7.22 -5.42 11.68
CA ALA A 329 -6.85 -4.15 11.06
C ALA A 329 -7.55 -3.95 9.70
N VAL A 330 -7.51 -4.98 8.83
CA VAL A 330 -8.19 -4.93 7.52
C VAL A 330 -9.69 -4.74 7.70
N ALA A 331 -10.34 -5.46 8.63
CA ALA A 331 -11.76 -5.30 8.89
C ALA A 331 -12.11 -3.88 9.35
N PHE A 332 -11.38 -3.34 10.32
CA PHE A 332 -11.62 -2.01 10.87
C PHE A 332 -11.46 -0.91 9.82
N PHE A 333 -10.35 -0.90 9.10
CA PHE A 333 -10.12 0.13 8.09
C PHE A 333 -11.04 -0.02 6.87
N LEU A 334 -11.35 -1.25 6.42
CA LEU A 334 -12.33 -1.44 5.34
C LEU A 334 -13.72 -0.92 5.74
N VAL A 335 -14.16 -1.12 6.98
CA VAL A 335 -15.43 -0.52 7.47
C VAL A 335 -15.40 1.00 7.34
N LEU A 336 -14.32 1.65 7.78
CA LEU A 336 -14.17 3.11 7.66
C LEU A 336 -14.16 3.56 6.19
N GLY A 337 -13.41 2.87 5.32
CA GLY A 337 -13.34 3.17 3.89
C GLY A 337 -14.69 3.00 3.18
N VAL A 338 -15.43 1.93 3.49
CA VAL A 338 -16.77 1.69 2.95
C VAL A 338 -17.74 2.78 3.38
N LEU A 339 -17.73 3.17 4.67
CA LEU A 339 -18.58 4.23 5.22
C LEU A 339 -18.24 5.61 4.63
N ALA A 340 -16.95 5.92 4.47
CA ALA A 340 -16.48 7.20 3.91
C ALA A 340 -16.82 7.33 2.42
N GLY A 341 -16.78 6.22 1.67
CA GLY A 341 -17.16 6.20 0.27
C GLY A 341 -18.67 6.32 -0.01
N ARG A 342 -19.54 6.24 0.99
CA ARG A 342 -20.99 6.30 0.75
C ARG A 342 -21.41 7.65 0.17
N GLY A 343 -22.35 7.63 -0.78
CA GLY A 343 -22.85 8.84 -1.46
C GLY A 343 -21.92 9.41 -2.54
N GLN A 344 -20.75 8.81 -2.75
CA GLN A 344 -19.78 9.26 -3.76
C GLN A 344 -19.88 8.42 -5.05
N PRO A 345 -19.36 8.90 -6.21
CA PRO A 345 -19.21 8.09 -7.41
C PRO A 345 -18.27 6.89 -7.17
N ALA A 346 -18.42 5.82 -7.96
CA ALA A 346 -17.66 4.58 -7.81
C ALA A 346 -16.14 4.78 -7.73
N ARG A 347 -15.59 5.73 -8.50
CA ARG A 347 -14.15 6.05 -8.47
C ARG A 347 -13.68 6.58 -7.11
N LEU A 348 -14.45 7.46 -6.48
CA LEU A 348 -14.12 8.00 -5.16
C LEU A 348 -14.37 6.98 -4.04
N ARG A 349 -15.38 6.10 -4.19
CA ARG A 349 -15.56 4.95 -3.30
C ARG A 349 -14.30 4.08 -3.25
N LEU A 350 -13.75 3.76 -4.42
CA LEU A 350 -12.53 2.97 -4.53
C LEU A 350 -11.32 3.71 -3.96
N ALA A 351 -11.22 5.03 -4.16
CA ALA A 351 -10.16 5.84 -3.56
C ALA A 351 -10.18 5.77 -2.02
N TRP A 352 -11.36 5.83 -1.40
CA TRP A 352 -11.51 5.66 0.06
C TRP A 352 -11.10 4.26 0.53
N LEU A 353 -11.42 3.22 -0.23
CA LEU A 353 -10.98 1.85 0.09
C LEU A 353 -9.47 1.71 -0.03
N LEU A 354 -8.85 2.26 -1.08
CA LEU A 354 -7.40 2.26 -1.23
C LEU A 354 -6.71 3.00 -0.07
N LEU A 355 -7.23 4.18 0.32
CA LEU A 355 -6.72 4.94 1.45
C LEU A 355 -6.83 4.15 2.76
N ALA A 356 -7.96 3.46 2.97
CA ALA A 356 -8.17 2.60 4.13
C ALA A 356 -7.22 1.39 4.16
N CYS A 357 -6.87 0.83 3.01
CA CYS A 357 -5.93 -0.29 2.94
C CYS A 357 -4.51 0.09 3.36
N LEU A 358 -4.08 1.35 3.26
CA LEU A 358 -2.72 1.78 3.59
C LEU A 358 -2.32 1.45 5.05
N PRO A 359 -3.03 1.93 6.10
CA PRO A 359 -2.68 1.59 7.48
C PRO A 359 -2.84 0.09 7.79
N ALA A 360 -3.82 -0.58 7.17
CA ALA A 360 -4.01 -2.02 7.33
C ALA A 360 -2.82 -2.83 6.78
N LEU A 361 -2.32 -2.44 5.60
CA LEU A 361 -1.15 -3.05 4.98
C LEU A 361 0.12 -2.78 5.78
N SER A 362 0.30 -1.58 6.33
CA SER A 362 1.44 -1.29 7.22
C SER A 362 1.45 -2.19 8.45
N ILE A 363 0.30 -2.40 9.10
CA ILE A 363 0.17 -3.34 10.22
C ILE A 363 0.46 -4.77 9.78
N ALA A 364 -0.11 -5.21 8.65
CA ALA A 364 0.16 -6.52 8.08
C ALA A 364 1.67 -6.75 7.85
N VAL A 365 2.33 -5.87 7.11
CA VAL A 365 3.77 -5.98 6.81
C VAL A 365 4.61 -6.02 8.10
N SER A 366 4.26 -5.24 9.12
CA SER A 366 4.96 -5.27 10.41
C SER A 366 4.97 -6.66 11.07
N ARG A 367 3.93 -7.49 10.87
CA ARG A 367 3.86 -8.84 11.43
C ARG A 367 4.79 -9.84 10.73
N VAL A 368 5.00 -9.70 9.42
CA VAL A 368 5.99 -10.53 8.70
C VAL A 368 7.39 -10.07 9.05
N TYR A 369 7.61 -8.75 9.07
CA TYR A 369 8.90 -8.15 9.43
C TYR A 369 9.37 -8.56 10.83
N LEU A 370 8.49 -8.54 11.82
CA LEU A 370 8.78 -9.00 13.19
C LEU A 370 8.86 -10.54 13.32
N GLY A 371 8.71 -11.30 12.23
CA GLY A 371 8.85 -12.75 12.23
C GLY A 371 7.79 -13.52 13.02
N VAL A 372 6.61 -12.92 13.24
CA VAL A 372 5.56 -13.50 14.10
C VAL A 372 4.42 -14.17 13.33
N HIS A 373 4.35 -13.93 12.02
CA HIS A 373 3.38 -14.51 11.11
C HIS A 373 4.01 -14.79 9.75
N TRP A 374 3.52 -15.86 9.12
CA TRP A 374 3.85 -16.16 7.73
C TRP A 374 3.11 -15.21 6.78
N PRO A 375 3.69 -14.83 5.62
CA PRO A 375 3.01 -14.04 4.61
C PRO A 375 1.63 -14.58 4.22
N SER A 376 1.49 -15.90 4.08
CA SER A 376 0.20 -16.55 3.79
C SER A 376 -0.84 -16.36 4.91
N ASP A 377 -0.44 -16.32 6.19
CA ASP A 377 -1.35 -16.04 7.33
C ASP A 377 -1.99 -14.66 7.20
N ILE A 378 -1.21 -13.69 6.69
CA ILE A 378 -1.62 -12.30 6.54
C ILE A 378 -2.60 -12.15 5.39
N VAL A 379 -2.30 -12.79 4.25
CA VAL A 379 -3.19 -12.81 3.09
C VAL A 379 -4.51 -13.50 3.44
N ALA A 380 -4.45 -14.63 4.16
CA ALA A 380 -5.65 -15.30 4.66
C ALA A 380 -6.46 -14.40 5.61
N GLY A 381 -5.80 -13.68 6.52
CA GLY A 381 -6.45 -12.71 7.40
C GLY A 381 -7.14 -11.56 6.64
N ALA A 382 -6.48 -11.02 5.61
CA ALA A 382 -7.03 -9.95 4.77
C ALA A 382 -8.23 -10.42 3.94
N LEU A 383 -8.15 -11.62 3.35
CA LEU A 383 -9.26 -12.22 2.59
C LEU A 383 -10.45 -12.56 3.48
N LEU A 384 -10.21 -13.05 4.71
CA LEU A 384 -11.26 -13.29 5.70
C LEU A 384 -12.00 -11.99 6.01
N ALA A 385 -11.27 -10.95 6.39
CA ALA A 385 -11.84 -9.64 6.70
C ALA A 385 -12.57 -9.01 5.50
N GLY A 386 -11.97 -9.09 4.30
CA GLY A 386 -12.57 -8.62 3.06
C GLY A 386 -13.88 -9.36 2.72
N SER A 387 -13.90 -10.69 2.88
CA SER A 387 -15.08 -11.51 2.63
C SER A 387 -16.23 -11.16 3.58
N LEU A 388 -15.94 -11.00 4.87
CA LEU A 388 -16.93 -10.66 5.90
C LEU A 388 -17.41 -9.22 5.79
N CYS A 389 -16.53 -8.28 5.46
CA CYS A 389 -16.90 -6.90 5.17
C CYS A 389 -17.85 -6.84 3.97
N ALA A 390 -17.51 -7.51 2.87
CA ALA A 390 -18.32 -7.53 1.67
C ALA A 390 -19.66 -8.26 1.88
N LEU A 391 -19.67 -9.35 2.64
CA LEU A 391 -20.89 -10.09 3.02
C LEU A 391 -21.79 -9.25 3.94
N SER A 392 -21.24 -8.65 5.00
CA SER A 392 -21.96 -7.77 5.92
C SER A 392 -22.57 -6.57 5.20
N LEU A 393 -21.81 -5.97 4.27
CA LEU A 393 -22.30 -4.90 3.41
C LEU A 393 -23.47 -5.37 2.53
N SER A 394 -23.32 -6.53 1.88
CA SER A 394 -24.37 -7.13 1.05
C SER A 394 -25.64 -7.37 1.86
N LEU A 395 -25.53 -8.00 3.04
CA LEU A 395 -26.63 -8.27 3.97
C LEU A 395 -27.34 -6.99 4.43
N THR A 396 -26.56 -5.98 4.82
CA THR A 396 -27.10 -4.71 5.30
C THR A 396 -27.85 -4.00 4.17
N GLN A 397 -27.34 -4.03 2.95
CA GLN A 397 -27.91 -3.31 1.80
C GLN A 397 -29.01 -4.08 1.04
N ARG A 398 -29.36 -5.33 1.43
CA ARG A 398 -30.34 -6.16 0.69
C ARG A 398 -31.69 -5.48 0.48
N ARG A 399 -32.20 -4.82 1.52
CA ARG A 399 -33.52 -4.18 1.51
C ARG A 399 -33.48 -2.69 1.26
N THR A 400 -32.52 -1.99 1.88
CA THR A 400 -32.36 -0.53 1.74
C THR A 400 -30.89 -0.16 1.64
N PRO A 401 -30.52 0.83 0.81
CA PRO A 401 -29.13 1.23 0.66
C PRO A 401 -28.57 1.80 1.98
N LEU A 402 -27.27 1.65 2.18
CA LEU A 402 -26.57 2.28 3.31
C LEU A 402 -26.31 3.75 2.97
N VAL A 403 -26.91 4.65 3.74
CA VAL A 403 -26.84 6.10 3.52
C VAL A 403 -25.48 6.64 3.95
N ALA A 404 -25.06 7.75 3.33
CA ALA A 404 -23.85 8.45 3.72
C ALA A 404 -23.99 9.05 5.13
N LEU A 405 -22.92 8.96 5.91
CA LEU A 405 -22.85 9.59 7.23
C LEU A 405 -22.75 11.10 7.09
N SER A 406 -23.40 11.85 7.98
CA SER A 406 -23.29 13.31 7.98
C SER A 406 -21.90 13.76 8.43
N ALA A 407 -21.46 14.94 7.99
CA ALA A 407 -20.15 15.49 8.35
C ALA A 407 -19.96 15.59 9.88
N LYS A 408 -21.03 15.92 10.63
CA LYS A 408 -21.01 15.99 12.10
C LYS A 408 -20.63 14.65 12.74
N VAL A 409 -21.08 13.53 12.17
CA VAL A 409 -20.71 12.19 12.65
C VAL A 409 -19.24 11.91 12.37
N TRP A 410 -18.72 12.32 11.21
CA TRP A 410 -17.29 12.18 10.92
C TRP A 410 -16.39 13.02 11.83
N TRP A 411 -16.81 14.24 12.17
CA TRP A 411 -16.12 15.09 13.16
C TRP A 411 -16.10 14.50 14.57
N LEU A 412 -16.99 13.54 14.87
CA LEU A 412 -16.99 12.79 16.12
C LEU A 412 -16.13 11.51 16.00
N VAL A 413 -16.41 10.69 14.99
CA VAL A 413 -15.83 9.34 14.82
C VAL A 413 -14.34 9.41 14.55
N LEU A 414 -13.91 10.22 13.58
CA LEU A 414 -12.52 10.19 13.12
C LEU A 414 -11.55 10.68 14.22
N PRO A 415 -11.77 11.84 14.88
CA PRO A 415 -10.89 12.27 15.95
C PRO A 415 -10.89 11.32 17.14
N ALA A 416 -12.04 10.75 17.52
CA ALA A 416 -12.12 9.82 18.65
C ALA A 416 -11.35 8.52 18.37
N CYS A 417 -11.52 7.92 17.18
CA CYS A 417 -10.77 6.74 16.79
C CYS A 417 -9.27 7.02 16.68
N LEU A 418 -8.87 8.16 16.09
CA LEU A 418 -7.46 8.53 15.98
C LEU A 418 -6.83 8.84 17.35
N ALA A 419 -7.55 9.51 18.24
CA ALA A 419 -7.09 9.78 19.60
C ALA A 419 -6.88 8.48 20.38
N LEU A 420 -7.84 7.55 20.32
CA LEU A 420 -7.71 6.25 20.96
C LEU A 420 -6.50 5.48 20.41
N LEU A 421 -6.38 5.36 19.09
CA LEU A 421 -5.26 4.66 18.45
C LEU A 421 -3.91 5.33 18.75
N GLY A 422 -3.87 6.67 18.80
CA GLY A 422 -2.66 7.43 19.14
C GLY A 422 -2.22 7.27 20.59
N VAL A 423 -3.18 7.31 21.54
CA VAL A 423 -2.91 7.01 22.95
C VAL A 423 -2.41 5.57 23.09
N ILE A 424 -3.07 4.62 22.45
CA ILE A 424 -2.67 3.21 22.48
C ILE A 424 -1.26 2.99 21.93
N ALA A 425 -0.93 3.61 20.80
CA ALA A 425 0.40 3.49 20.18
C ALA A 425 1.51 4.00 21.11
N THR A 426 1.24 5.07 21.86
CA THR A 426 2.23 5.74 22.70
C THR A 426 2.31 5.17 24.13
N TRP A 427 1.21 4.64 24.65
CA TRP A 427 1.12 4.07 26.00
C TRP A 427 1.92 2.76 26.10
N HIS A 428 2.80 2.56 27.09
CA HIS A 428 3.63 1.35 27.28
C HIS A 428 4.58 0.95 26.12
N LEU A 429 5.12 1.92 25.37
CA LEU A 429 6.12 1.67 24.31
C LEU A 429 7.36 0.92 24.82
N SER A 430 7.81 1.21 26.03
CA SER A 430 8.99 0.58 26.66
C SER A 430 8.83 -0.92 26.88
N ALA A 431 7.63 -1.39 27.24
CA ALA A 431 7.36 -2.82 27.46
C ALA A 431 7.27 -3.60 26.14
N GLY A 432 6.68 -3.00 25.10
CA GLY A 432 6.60 -3.61 23.77
C GLY A 432 7.98 -3.75 23.12
N GLN A 433 8.89 -2.80 23.34
CA GLN A 433 10.26 -2.89 22.84
C GLN A 433 11.05 -4.04 23.48
N LEU A 434 10.75 -4.43 24.72
CA LEU A 434 11.43 -5.55 25.39
C LEU A 434 11.02 -6.92 24.79
N LEU A 435 9.74 -7.09 24.40
CA LEU A 435 9.21 -8.32 23.80
C LEU A 435 9.77 -8.65 22.41
N TYR A 436 10.21 -7.62 21.68
CA TYR A 436 10.78 -7.75 20.32
C TYR A 436 12.26 -7.36 20.30
N ARG A 437 12.93 -7.31 21.46
CA ARG A 437 14.40 -7.25 21.51
C ARG A 437 14.93 -8.64 21.16
N TYR A 438 15.78 -8.66 20.14
CA TYR A 438 16.54 -9.82 19.71
C TYR A 438 17.92 -9.76 20.36
#